data_AF-K7KB50-F1
#
_entry.id   AF-K7KB50-F1
#
_cell.length_a   1.000
_cell.length_b   1.000
_cell.length_c   1.000
_cell.angle_alpha   90.00
_cell.angle_beta   90.00
_cell.angle_gamma   90.00
#
_symmetry.space_group_name_H-M   'P 1'
#
loop_
_entity.id
_entity.type
_entity.pdbx_description
1 polymer ?
#
loop_
_entity_poly.entity_id
_entity_poly.type
_entity_poly.pdbx_seq_one_letter_code
_entity_poly.pdbx_strand_id
1 'polypeptide(L)'
;MAKGHHLLLQKQRNHFQLCQTFCALFGGKETNFLRPLSDFGFSDWSNWEGGVGLFLVSVVFEYTEACGISKGTPVRIRGATAGNVIGVNPFLKSIEAVVEVGDDKTVISRNSLIKVNQSGLLMETKIDITPREPIPTPSVGPLHQDCTKEGLIVCDREKINSDQGTSLDTLVGIYFGLDSDRENWHHQ
;
A
#
# COMPACT_ATOMS: atom_id res chain seq x y z
N MET A 1 24.82 5.64 -26.09
CA MET A 1 23.82 5.90 -25.02
C MET A 1 22.90 4.72 -24.70
N ALA A 2 22.78 3.66 -25.53
CA ALA A 2 21.85 2.54 -25.24
C ALA A 2 22.30 1.53 -24.16
N LYS A 3 23.61 1.38 -23.89
CA LYS A 3 24.11 0.37 -22.93
C LYS A 3 23.85 0.74 -21.45
N GLY A 4 23.76 2.03 -21.12
CA GLY A 4 23.51 2.50 -19.74
C GLY A 4 22.08 2.21 -19.26
N HIS A 5 21.09 2.40 -20.14
CA HIS A 5 19.68 2.10 -19.84
C HIS A 5 19.45 0.61 -19.54
N HIS A 6 20.19 -0.28 -20.20
CA HIS A 6 20.00 -1.71 -20.00
C HIS A 6 20.50 -2.17 -18.61
N LEU A 7 21.61 -1.60 -18.13
CA LEU A 7 22.14 -1.88 -16.78
C LEU A 7 21.23 -1.34 -15.67
N LEU A 8 20.65 -0.15 -15.86
CA LEU A 8 19.67 0.43 -14.93
C LEU A 8 18.42 -0.45 -14.78
N LEU A 9 17.88 -0.93 -15.90
CA LEU A 9 16.76 -1.87 -15.89
C LEU A 9 17.10 -3.20 -15.21
N GLN A 10 18.34 -3.68 -15.38
CA GLN A 10 18.80 -4.93 -14.79
C GLN A 10 19.00 -4.80 -13.27
N LYS A 11 19.48 -3.66 -12.78
CA LYS A 11 19.67 -3.40 -11.35
C LYS A 11 18.34 -3.17 -10.61
N GLN A 12 17.40 -2.43 -11.22
CA GLN A 12 16.03 -2.27 -10.70
C GLN A 12 15.31 -3.63 -10.62
N ARG A 13 15.44 -4.46 -11.67
CA ARG A 13 14.94 -5.84 -11.65
C ARG A 13 15.56 -6.65 -10.52
N ASN A 14 16.87 -6.52 -10.26
CA ASN A 14 17.53 -7.21 -9.14
C ASN A 14 17.05 -6.74 -7.76
N HIS A 15 16.81 -5.44 -7.55
CA HIS A 15 16.31 -4.93 -6.25
C HIS A 15 14.86 -5.39 -5.99
N PHE A 16 14.01 -5.30 -7.00
CA PHE A 16 12.64 -5.84 -6.93
C PHE A 16 12.65 -7.34 -6.67
N GLN A 17 13.56 -8.07 -7.33
CA GLN A 17 13.70 -9.51 -7.17
C GLN A 17 14.29 -9.88 -5.80
N LEU A 18 15.17 -9.08 -5.21
CA LEU A 18 15.64 -9.26 -3.83
C LEU A 18 14.51 -9.01 -2.82
N CYS A 19 13.74 -7.93 -2.98
CA CYS A 19 12.58 -7.65 -2.13
C CYS A 19 11.54 -8.79 -2.19
N GLN A 20 11.25 -9.28 -3.40
CA GLN A 20 10.38 -10.45 -3.59
C GLN A 20 10.98 -11.74 -3.01
N THR A 21 12.28 -11.97 -3.19
CA THR A 21 12.97 -13.16 -2.67
C THR A 21 13.04 -13.12 -1.13
N PHE A 22 13.22 -11.95 -0.52
CA PHE A 22 13.21 -11.79 0.92
C PHE A 22 11.79 -11.99 1.49
N CYS A 23 10.76 -11.47 0.83
CA CYS A 23 9.37 -11.77 1.16
C CYS A 23 9.05 -13.27 1.02
N ALA A 24 9.58 -13.95 0.00
CA ALA A 24 9.37 -15.38 -0.22
C ALA A 24 10.15 -16.27 0.76
N LEU A 25 11.37 -15.89 1.13
CA LEU A 25 12.23 -16.68 2.02
C LEU A 25 11.88 -16.51 3.50
N PHE A 26 11.43 -15.32 3.91
CA PHE A 26 11.19 -15.02 5.33
C PHE A 26 9.72 -14.76 5.68
N GLY A 27 8.84 -14.61 4.68
CA GLY A 27 7.37 -14.54 4.87
C GLY A 27 6.69 -15.91 5.05
N GLY A 28 7.46 -16.94 5.40
CA GLY A 28 7.01 -18.33 5.51
C GLY A 28 6.01 -18.56 6.64
N LYS A 29 4.71 -18.55 6.32
CA LYS A 29 3.78 -19.59 6.74
C LYS A 29 3.14 -20.23 5.49
N GLU A 30 3.79 -21.30 5.07
CA GLU A 30 3.24 -22.56 4.55
C GLU A 30 2.01 -22.53 3.61
N THR A 31 2.27 -23.11 2.41
CA THR A 31 1.38 -23.87 1.50
C THR A 31 0.94 -23.20 0.19
N ASN A 32 1.15 -23.99 -0.90
CA ASN A 32 0.58 -23.89 -2.25
C ASN A 32 1.38 -23.13 -3.32
N PHE A 33 2.59 -23.63 -3.56
CA PHE A 33 3.20 -23.64 -4.89
C PHE A 33 2.28 -24.43 -5.85
N LEU A 34 1.75 -23.76 -6.87
CA LEU A 34 0.86 -24.28 -7.94
C LEU A 34 -0.58 -24.63 -7.52
N ARG A 35 -1.40 -23.61 -7.28
CA ARG A 35 -2.84 -23.68 -7.51
C ARG A 35 -3.24 -22.70 -8.63
N PRO A 36 -3.82 -23.19 -9.75
CA PRO A 36 -4.22 -22.34 -10.86
C PRO A 36 -5.48 -21.54 -10.46
N LEU A 37 -5.57 -20.30 -10.95
CA LEU A 37 -6.79 -19.48 -11.16
C LEU A 37 -8.13 -20.08 -10.65
N SER A 38 -8.30 -20.20 -9.34
CA SER A 38 -9.58 -20.57 -8.71
C SER A 38 -9.77 -20.04 -7.28
N ASP A 39 -8.74 -19.46 -6.65
CA ASP A 39 -8.88 -18.69 -5.40
C ASP A 39 -9.06 -17.19 -5.71
N PHE A 40 -9.74 -16.88 -6.83
CA PHE A 40 -10.55 -15.68 -6.94
C PHE A 40 -11.37 -15.60 -5.65
N GLY A 41 -11.01 -14.67 -4.76
CA GLY A 41 -11.72 -14.38 -3.51
C GLY A 41 -13.09 -13.76 -3.76
N PHE A 42 -13.87 -14.39 -4.65
CA PHE A 42 -15.30 -14.22 -4.90
C PHE A 42 -16.14 -14.86 -3.78
N SER A 43 -15.57 -14.99 -2.57
CA SER A 43 -16.14 -15.70 -1.43
C SER A 43 -15.87 -15.04 -0.07
N ASP A 44 -15.51 -13.75 -0.03
CA ASP A 44 -15.95 -12.88 1.08
C ASP A 44 -16.98 -11.87 0.52
N TRP A 45 -17.94 -12.46 -0.18
CA TRP A 45 -19.17 -11.82 -0.58
C TRP A 45 -20.05 -11.74 0.66
N SER A 46 -20.37 -10.52 1.08
CA SER A 46 -21.70 -10.18 1.55
C SER A 46 -22.37 -11.29 2.36
N ASN A 47 -21.79 -11.70 3.51
CA ASN A 47 -22.43 -12.69 4.37
C ASN A 47 -23.52 -12.00 5.19
N TRP A 48 -24.66 -11.80 4.54
CA TRP A 48 -26.01 -12.01 5.06
C TRP A 48 -26.32 -11.48 6.47
N GLU A 49 -26.59 -10.18 6.54
CA GLU A 49 -27.69 -9.63 7.33
C GLU A 49 -28.45 -8.62 6.47
N GLY A 50 -29.39 -9.12 5.65
CA GLY A 50 -30.49 -8.34 5.07
C GLY A 50 -30.17 -7.02 4.35
N GLY A 51 -29.98 -7.06 3.03
CA GLY A 51 -30.45 -5.99 2.13
C GLY A 51 -29.92 -4.55 2.28
N VAL A 52 -28.95 -4.29 3.16
CA VAL A 52 -28.30 -2.98 3.26
C VAL A 52 -27.02 -3.03 2.43
N GLY A 53 -26.99 -2.31 1.31
CA GLY A 53 -25.78 -2.18 0.51
C GLY A 53 -24.68 -1.58 1.37
N LEU A 54 -23.68 -2.38 1.73
CA LEU A 54 -22.51 -1.90 2.45
C LEU A 54 -21.72 -1.02 1.47
N PHE A 55 -21.82 0.28 1.64
CA PHE A 55 -21.12 1.26 0.82
C PHE A 55 -19.63 1.29 1.23
N LEU A 56 -18.87 0.34 0.70
CA LEU A 56 -17.41 0.31 0.89
C LEU A 56 -16.76 1.36 -0.02
N VAL A 57 -15.81 2.11 0.54
CA VAL A 57 -15.00 3.08 -0.20
C VAL A 57 -13.71 2.40 -0.61
N SER A 58 -13.44 2.36 -1.91
CA SER A 58 -12.18 1.84 -2.46
C SER A 58 -11.19 2.97 -2.66
N VAL A 59 -9.95 2.82 -2.23
CA VAL A 59 -8.88 3.82 -2.44
C VAL A 59 -7.63 3.11 -2.96
N VAL A 60 -6.87 3.76 -3.84
CA VAL A 60 -5.61 3.22 -4.37
C VAL A 60 -4.42 3.98 -3.79
N PHE A 61 -3.55 3.27 -3.09
CA PHE A 61 -2.29 3.82 -2.59
C PHE A 61 -1.17 3.49 -3.56
N GLU A 62 -0.58 4.50 -4.18
CA GLU A 62 0.58 4.35 -5.06
C GLU A 62 1.86 4.58 -4.26
N TYR A 63 2.76 3.60 -4.29
CA TYR A 63 4.09 3.68 -3.70
C TYR A 63 5.15 3.53 -4.79
N THR A 64 6.29 4.21 -4.64
CA THR A 64 7.47 3.94 -5.47
C THR A 64 8.11 2.59 -5.12
N GLU A 65 8.10 2.25 -3.83
CA GLU A 65 8.57 1.00 -3.26
C GLU A 65 7.72 0.70 -2.02
N ALA A 66 7.36 -0.57 -1.83
CA ALA A 66 6.67 -1.01 -0.62
C ALA A 66 7.07 -2.46 -0.27
N CYS A 67 7.60 -2.67 0.93
CA CYS A 67 7.95 -4.00 1.41
C CYS A 67 6.79 -4.65 2.20
N GLY A 68 6.46 -5.89 1.86
CA GLY A 68 5.57 -6.76 2.66
C GLY A 68 4.07 -6.51 2.53
N ILE A 69 3.61 -5.58 1.69
CA ILE A 69 2.17 -5.38 1.46
C ILE A 69 1.59 -6.62 0.76
N SER A 70 0.51 -7.14 1.32
CA SER A 70 -0.25 -8.27 0.78
C SER A 70 -1.75 -8.09 1.02
N LYS A 71 -2.58 -8.87 0.34
CA LYS A 71 -4.02 -8.91 0.60
C LYS A 71 -4.27 -9.24 2.09
N GLY A 72 -5.10 -8.44 2.76
CA GLY A 72 -5.36 -8.53 4.20
C GLY A 72 -4.43 -7.68 5.08
N THR A 73 -3.46 -6.97 4.50
CA THR A 73 -2.68 -5.98 5.25
C THR A 73 -3.60 -4.91 5.84
N PRO A 74 -3.59 -4.69 7.17
CA PRO A 74 -4.51 -3.76 7.81
C PRO A 74 -4.10 -2.32 7.52
N VAL A 75 -5.11 -1.49 7.23
CA VAL A 75 -4.96 -0.05 7.04
C VAL A 75 -5.51 0.66 8.27
N ARG A 76 -4.70 1.52 8.87
CA ARG A 76 -4.98 2.15 10.15
C ARG A 76 -4.94 3.65 10.03
N ILE A 77 -5.90 4.33 10.64
CA ILE A 77 -5.89 5.80 10.78
C ILE A 77 -5.62 6.11 12.25
N ARG A 78 -4.53 6.82 12.53
CA ARG A 78 -4.10 7.14 13.91
C ARG A 78 -4.03 5.90 14.82
N GLY A 79 -3.65 4.75 14.26
CA GLY A 79 -3.54 3.47 14.99
C GLY A 79 -4.84 2.67 15.13
N ALA A 80 -6.00 3.18 14.71
CA ALA A 80 -7.25 2.42 14.66
C ALA A 80 -7.44 1.79 13.28
N THR A 81 -7.83 0.51 13.20
CA THR A 81 -8.08 -0.17 11.93
C THR A 81 -9.29 0.44 11.23
N ALA A 82 -9.09 0.91 10.00
CA ALA A 82 -10.09 1.57 9.17
C ALA A 82 -10.49 0.72 7.95
N GLY A 83 -9.62 -0.19 7.51
CA GLY A 83 -9.82 -0.96 6.31
C GLY A 83 -8.74 -2.01 6.08
N ASN A 84 -8.77 -2.66 4.93
CA ASN A 84 -7.81 -3.70 4.54
C ASN A 84 -7.41 -3.57 3.07
N VAL A 85 -6.18 -4.01 2.76
CA VAL A 85 -5.74 -4.17 1.36
C VAL A 85 -6.47 -5.37 0.74
N ILE A 86 -7.19 -5.15 -0.35
CA ILE A 86 -7.91 -6.20 -1.09
C ILE A 86 -7.14 -6.72 -2.31
N GLY A 87 -6.18 -5.94 -2.80
CA GLY A 87 -5.38 -6.27 -3.98
C GLY A 87 -4.10 -5.46 -4.05
N VAL A 88 -3.10 -6.00 -4.73
CA VAL A 88 -1.80 -5.35 -4.93
C VAL A 88 -1.40 -5.56 -6.38
N ASN A 89 -1.18 -4.46 -7.10
CA ASN A 89 -0.83 -4.45 -8.52
C ASN A 89 0.58 -3.86 -8.68
N PRO A 90 1.57 -4.68 -9.08
CA PRO A 90 2.90 -4.19 -9.37
C PRO A 90 2.98 -3.54 -10.77
N PHE A 91 3.64 -2.40 -10.87
CA PHE A 91 3.96 -1.70 -12.13
C PHE A 91 5.49 -1.56 -12.27
N LEU A 92 5.94 -1.02 -13.42
CA LEU A 92 7.37 -0.88 -13.73
C LEU A 92 8.12 0.11 -12.82
N LYS A 93 7.43 1.10 -12.26
CA LYS A 93 8.03 2.19 -11.46
C LYS A 93 7.32 2.42 -10.13
N SER A 94 6.25 1.68 -9.87
CA SER A 94 5.41 1.84 -8.70
C SER A 94 4.66 0.55 -8.38
N ILE A 95 4.10 0.50 -7.20
CA ILE A 95 3.20 -0.56 -6.73
C ILE A 95 1.93 0.10 -6.23
N GLU A 96 0.79 -0.40 -6.69
CA GLU A 96 -0.53 0.09 -6.26
C GLU A 96 -1.15 -0.92 -5.30
N ALA A 97 -1.49 -0.47 -4.09
CA ALA A 97 -2.29 -1.22 -3.14
C ALA A 97 -3.74 -0.73 -3.20
N VAL A 98 -4.67 -1.62 -3.55
CA VAL A 98 -6.10 -1.35 -3.55
C VAL A 98 -6.64 -1.64 -2.15
N VAL A 99 -7.24 -0.64 -1.52
CA VAL A 99 -7.71 -0.67 -0.14
C VAL A 99 -9.21 -0.47 -0.09
N GLU A 100 -9.89 -1.30 0.68
CA GLU A 100 -11.29 -1.06 1.05
C GLU A 100 -11.37 -0.53 2.47
N VAL A 101 -12.05 0.60 2.62
CA VAL A 101 -12.35 1.26 3.89
C VAL A 101 -13.78 0.89 4.29
N GLY A 102 -13.93 0.40 5.53
CA GLY A 102 -15.16 -0.27 5.98
C GLY A 102 -16.33 0.64 6.36
N ASP A 103 -16.15 1.96 6.36
CA ASP A 103 -17.14 2.93 6.84
C ASP A 103 -17.14 4.18 5.96
N ASP A 104 -18.33 4.61 5.51
CA ASP A 104 -18.52 5.83 4.72
C ASP A 104 -18.24 7.12 5.51
N LYS A 105 -18.21 7.03 6.84
CA LYS A 105 -17.80 8.10 7.75
C LYS A 105 -16.29 8.21 7.90
N THR A 106 -15.54 7.19 7.49
CA THR A 106 -14.08 7.23 7.58
C THR A 106 -13.51 8.02 6.42
N VAL A 107 -13.21 9.29 6.71
CA VAL A 107 -12.67 10.22 5.73
C VAL A 107 -11.15 10.21 5.78
N ILE A 108 -10.52 9.96 4.63
CA ILE A 108 -9.08 10.13 4.44
C ILE A 108 -8.82 11.51 3.86
N SER A 109 -8.16 12.38 4.62
CA SER A 109 -7.75 13.70 4.12
C SER A 109 -6.68 13.56 3.04
N ARG A 110 -6.75 14.37 1.98
CA ARG A 110 -5.76 14.36 0.88
C ARG A 110 -4.37 14.77 1.34
N ASN A 111 -4.25 15.49 2.46
CA ASN A 111 -2.97 15.89 3.05
C ASN A 111 -2.36 14.83 4.01
N SER A 112 -2.99 13.66 4.15
CA SER A 112 -2.54 12.63 5.08
C SER A 112 -1.20 12.04 4.64
N LEU A 113 -0.35 11.74 5.63
CA LEU A 113 0.82 10.91 5.41
C LEU A 113 0.41 9.45 5.43
N ILE A 114 0.58 8.78 4.30
CA ILE A 114 0.31 7.36 4.17
C ILE A 114 1.64 6.65 4.10
N LYS A 115 1.94 5.83 5.10
CA LYS A 115 3.21 5.10 5.20
C LYS A 115 2.98 3.61 5.42
N VAL A 116 3.71 2.80 4.68
CA VAL A 116 3.82 1.36 4.98
C VAL A 116 4.94 1.14 6.00
N ASN A 117 4.58 0.55 7.15
CA ASN A 117 5.51 0.24 8.23
C ASN A 117 5.52 -1.27 8.45
N GLN A 118 6.72 -1.84 8.59
CA GLN A 118 6.93 -3.18 9.12
C GLN A 118 7.30 -3.05 10.59
N SER A 119 6.39 -3.45 11.47
CA SER A 119 6.57 -3.31 12.92
C SER A 119 5.83 -4.41 13.68
N GLY A 120 6.26 -4.64 14.93
CA GLY A 120 5.72 -5.70 15.77
C GLY A 120 6.68 -6.88 15.93
N LEU A 121 6.35 -7.79 16.84
CA LEU A 121 7.20 -8.92 17.21
C LEU A 121 7.39 -9.92 16.07
N LEU A 122 6.41 -10.00 15.17
CA LEU A 122 6.37 -10.95 14.05
C LEU A 122 6.56 -10.27 12.68
N MET A 123 7.20 -9.09 12.65
CA MET A 123 7.45 -8.34 11.41
C MET A 123 6.17 -8.09 10.58
N GLU A 124 5.12 -7.60 11.24
CA GLU A 124 3.84 -7.38 10.60
C GLU A 124 3.89 -6.13 9.73
N THR A 125 3.39 -6.22 8.50
CA THR A 125 3.23 -5.05 7.64
C THR A 125 1.90 -4.37 7.96
N LYS A 126 1.94 -3.05 8.12
CA LYS A 126 0.79 -2.20 8.45
C LYS A 126 0.86 -0.93 7.61
N ILE A 127 -0.27 -0.44 7.14
CA ILE A 127 -0.35 0.85 6.47
C ILE A 127 -0.94 1.85 7.45
N ASP A 128 -0.12 2.82 7.86
CA ASP A 128 -0.53 3.87 8.79
C ASP A 128 -0.81 5.17 8.03
N ILE A 129 -2.02 5.68 8.24
CA ILE A 129 -2.51 6.94 7.72
C ILE A 129 -2.52 7.95 8.87
N THR A 130 -1.78 9.04 8.69
CA THR A 130 -1.68 10.15 9.64
C THR A 130 -2.14 11.45 8.99
N PRO A 131 -3.38 11.91 9.27
CA PRO A 131 -3.85 13.20 8.81
C PRO A 131 -2.93 14.33 9.29
N ARG A 132 -2.59 15.26 8.39
CA ARG A 132 -1.82 16.46 8.75
C ARG A 132 -2.76 17.59 9.15
N GLU A 133 -2.33 18.37 10.13
CA GLU A 133 -3.04 19.59 10.50
C GLU A 133 -2.82 20.70 9.44
N PRO A 134 -3.83 21.52 9.14
CA PRO A 134 -5.19 21.45 9.67
C PRO A 134 -5.98 20.28 9.06
N ILE A 135 -6.72 19.53 9.89
CA ILE A 135 -7.64 18.50 9.40
C ILE A 135 -8.81 19.19 8.67
N PRO A 136 -9.05 18.89 7.39
CA PRO A 136 -10.20 19.45 6.67
C PRO A 136 -11.51 18.88 7.23
N THR A 137 -12.55 19.72 7.23
CA THR A 137 -13.92 19.32 7.52
C THR A 137 -14.70 19.27 6.21
N PRO A 138 -14.80 18.12 5.53
CA PRO A 138 -15.52 18.04 4.28
C PRO A 138 -17.01 18.29 4.49
N SER A 139 -17.66 18.90 3.51
CA SER A 139 -19.10 19.05 3.46
C SER A 139 -19.80 17.82 2.89
N VAL A 140 -19.08 17.02 2.10
CA VAL A 140 -19.60 15.82 1.42
C VAL A 140 -18.75 14.58 1.71
N GLY A 141 -19.37 13.40 1.67
CA GLY A 141 -18.68 12.11 1.87
C GLY A 141 -17.90 11.62 0.63
N PRO A 142 -17.05 10.59 0.78
CA PRO A 142 -16.17 10.07 -0.28
C PRO A 142 -16.90 9.48 -1.50
N LEU A 143 -18.17 9.09 -1.34
CA LEU A 143 -19.03 8.53 -2.39
C LEU A 143 -19.91 9.59 -3.07
N HIS A 144 -19.87 10.84 -2.60
CA HIS A 144 -20.70 11.90 -3.15
C HIS A 144 -20.15 12.40 -4.49
N GLN A 145 -21.03 12.75 -5.42
CA GLN A 145 -20.64 13.24 -6.76
C GLN A 145 -19.81 14.53 -6.71
N ASP A 146 -20.00 15.34 -5.67
CA ASP A 146 -19.26 16.59 -5.45
C ASP A 146 -17.94 16.41 -4.67
N CYS A 147 -17.58 15.20 -4.24
CA CYS A 147 -16.34 14.93 -3.50
C CYS A 147 -15.11 15.44 -4.26
N THR A 148 -15.06 15.17 -5.57
CA THR A 148 -13.95 15.61 -6.43
C THR A 148 -13.87 17.13 -6.56
N LYS A 149 -15.01 17.84 -6.45
CA LYS A 149 -15.06 19.31 -6.55
C LYS A 149 -14.51 20.00 -5.29
N GLU A 150 -14.78 19.42 -4.13
CA GLU A 150 -14.28 19.93 -2.84
C GLU A 150 -12.77 19.70 -2.72
N GLY A 151 -12.29 18.52 -3.13
CA GLY A 151 -10.85 18.24 -3.24
C GLY A 151 -10.08 18.22 -1.92
N LEU A 152 -10.78 18.15 -0.79
CA LEU A 152 -10.20 18.09 0.55
C LEU A 152 -9.89 16.64 1.00
N ILE A 153 -10.65 15.68 0.49
CA ILE A 153 -10.63 14.28 0.89
C ILE A 153 -10.36 13.38 -0.31
N VAL A 154 -9.94 12.14 -0.05
CA VAL A 154 -9.76 11.13 -1.10
C VAL A 154 -11.11 10.48 -1.40
N CYS A 155 -11.55 10.55 -2.65
CA CYS A 155 -12.84 10.03 -3.09
C CYS A 155 -12.76 8.54 -3.47
N ASP A 156 -13.92 7.91 -3.69
CA ASP A 156 -13.97 6.52 -4.14
C ASP A 156 -13.20 6.32 -5.46
N ARG A 157 -12.37 5.27 -5.47
CA ARG A 157 -11.44 4.86 -6.54
C ARG A 157 -10.41 5.91 -6.92
N GLU A 158 -10.19 6.91 -6.06
CA GLU A 158 -9.12 7.88 -6.26
C GLU A 158 -7.79 7.26 -5.83
N LYS A 159 -6.73 7.73 -6.50
CA LYS A 159 -5.36 7.33 -6.23
C LYS A 159 -4.63 8.43 -5.45
N ILE A 160 -3.88 8.04 -4.43
CA ILE A 160 -3.05 8.93 -3.61
C ILE A 160 -1.62 8.41 -3.47
N ASN A 161 -0.66 9.32 -3.53
CA ASN A 161 0.76 9.00 -3.34
C ASN A 161 1.04 8.64 -1.89
N SER A 162 1.85 7.61 -1.70
CA SER A 162 2.18 7.02 -0.41
C SER A 162 3.67 6.66 -0.34
N ASP A 163 4.23 6.66 0.87
CA ASP A 163 5.67 6.49 1.08
C ASP A 163 6.01 5.19 1.82
N GLN A 164 7.20 4.64 1.58
CA GLN A 164 7.78 3.61 2.42
C GLN A 164 8.15 4.24 3.79
N GLY A 165 7.60 3.68 4.86
CA GLY A 165 7.99 4.01 6.23
C GLY A 165 9.14 3.12 6.70
N THR A 166 9.08 2.66 7.95
CA THR A 166 10.12 1.78 8.50
C THR A 166 10.04 0.39 7.89
N SER A 167 11.05 -0.04 7.14
CA SER A 167 11.25 -1.45 6.76
C SER A 167 12.48 -2.03 7.44
N LEU A 168 12.47 -3.35 7.67
CA LEU A 168 13.67 -4.04 8.15
C LEU A 168 14.83 -3.87 7.16
N ASP A 169 14.53 -3.91 5.86
CA ASP A 169 15.53 -3.71 4.80
C ASP A 169 16.26 -2.36 4.94
N THR A 170 15.51 -1.30 5.25
CA THR A 170 16.08 0.02 5.48
C THR A 170 16.92 0.04 6.76
N LEU A 171 16.44 -0.58 7.85
CA LEU A 171 17.19 -0.63 9.11
C LEU A 171 18.50 -1.43 8.98
N VAL A 172 18.45 -2.57 8.31
CA VAL A 172 19.61 -3.41 7.99
C VAL A 172 20.58 -2.65 7.09
N GLY A 173 20.05 -1.96 6.06
CA GLY A 173 20.84 -1.12 5.16
C GLY A 173 21.58 -0.01 5.88
N ILE A 174 20.94 0.66 6.85
CA ILE A 174 21.57 1.67 7.70
C ILE A 174 22.64 1.04 8.59
N TYR A 175 22.33 -0.09 9.25
CA TYR A 175 23.27 -0.74 10.18
C TYR A 175 24.55 -1.22 9.50
N PHE A 176 24.43 -1.79 8.29
CA PHE A 176 25.58 -2.27 7.51
C PHE A 176 26.17 -1.21 6.57
N GLY A 177 25.63 0.01 6.54
CA GLY A 177 26.12 1.08 5.66
C GLY A 177 25.86 0.85 4.16
N LEU A 178 24.86 0.03 3.82
CA LEU A 178 24.50 -0.27 2.43
C LEU A 178 23.68 0.86 1.77
N ASP A 179 23.21 1.84 2.55
CA ASP A 179 22.35 2.91 2.04
C ASP A 179 23.10 3.97 1.23
N SER A 180 24.41 4.12 1.43
CA SER A 180 25.24 5.07 0.65
C SER A 180 25.28 4.75 -0.84
N ASP A 181 24.95 3.52 -1.23
CA ASP A 181 24.79 3.18 -2.63
C ASP A 181 23.50 3.74 -3.22
N ARG A 182 22.40 3.97 -2.46
CA ARG A 182 21.09 4.38 -3.01
C ARG A 182 21.02 5.85 -3.44
N GLU A 183 21.60 6.78 -2.68
CA GLU A 183 21.49 8.23 -2.97
C GLU A 183 22.20 8.65 -4.27
N ASN A 184 23.27 7.96 -4.66
CA ASN A 184 23.99 8.24 -5.92
C ASN A 184 23.23 7.81 -7.19
N TRP A 185 22.14 7.05 -7.09
CA TRP A 185 21.36 6.64 -8.28
C TRP A 185 20.32 7.68 -8.72
N HIS A 186 20.02 8.69 -7.91
CA HIS A 186 19.01 9.69 -8.25
C HIS A 186 19.54 10.86 -9.10
N HIS A 187 20.84 10.87 -9.43
CA HIS A 187 21.51 11.93 -10.20
C HIS A 187 22.15 11.48 -11.53
N GLN A 188 21.72 10.35 -12.10
CA GLN A 188 22.28 9.82 -13.36
C GLN A 188 21.22 9.28 -14.31
#